data_AF-A0A2H5ZZB5-F1
#
_entry.id   AF-A0A2H5ZZB5-F1
#
_cell.length_a   1.000
_cell.length_b   1.000
_cell.length_c   1.000
_cell.angle_alpha   90.00
_cell.angle_beta   90.00
_cell.angle_gamma   90.00
#
_symmetry.space_group_name_H-M   'P 1'
#
loop_
_entity.id
_entity.type
_entity.pdbx_description
1 polymer ?
#
loop_
_entity_poly.entity_id
_entity_poly.type
_entity_poly.pdbx_seq_one_letter_code
_entity_poly.pdbx_strand_id
1 'polypeptide(L)' 'MAQAILDAAERYRADLIVMGTHGRTGLPRVLLGSVAETVLRRASVPVLVVPARTARAAGQLVGR' A
#
# COMPACT_ATOMS: atom_id res chain seq x y z
N MET A 1 0.34 14.90 0.61
CA MET A 1 -0.46 13.66 0.77
C MET A 1 -0.07 12.88 2.03
N ALA A 2 1.21 12.57 2.26
CA ALA A 2 1.62 11.77 3.43
C ALA A 2 1.16 12.33 4.78
N GLN A 3 1.28 13.64 5.01
CA GLN A 3 0.83 14.27 6.26
C GLN A 3 -0.67 14.04 6.53
N ALA A 4 -1.51 14.20 5.50
CA ALA A 4 -2.94 13.98 5.64
C ALA A 4 -3.30 12.52 5.99
N ILE A 5 -2.49 11.54 5.56
CA ILE A 5 -2.67 10.13 5.94
C ILE A 5 -2.33 9.92 7.42
N LEU A 6 -1.24 10.53 7.90
CA LEU A 6 -0.82 10.45 9.31
C LEU A 6 -1.85 11.13 10.23
N ASP A 7 -2.30 12.33 9.86
CA ASP A 7 -3.32 13.07 10.61
C ASP A 7 -4.64 12.30 10.66
N ALA A 8 -5.02 11.63 9.57
CA ALA A 8 -6.19 10.78 9.54
C ALA A 8 -6.03 9.55 10.47
N ALA A 9 -4.87 8.89 10.46
CA ALA A 9 -4.61 7.75 11.33
C ALA A 9 -4.75 8.12 12.81
N GLU A 10 -4.20 9.27 13.23
CA GLU A 10 -4.37 9.81 14.58
C GLU A 10 -5.83 10.15 14.88
N ARG A 11 -6.49 10.87 13.96
CA ARG A 11 -7.89 11.29 14.13
C ARG A 11 -8.84 10.11 14.31
N TYR A 12 -8.63 9.04 13.56
CA TYR A 12 -9.46 7.84 13.61
C TYR A 12 -8.98 6.80 14.62
N ARG A 13 -7.86 7.05 15.31
CA ARG A 13 -7.18 6.08 16.18
C ARG A 13 -6.98 4.73 15.48
N ALA A 14 -6.50 4.79 14.24
CA ALA A 14 -6.32 3.60 13.44
C ALA A 14 -5.22 2.71 14.02
N ASP A 15 -5.48 1.42 14.18
CA ASP A 15 -4.47 0.45 14.63
C ASP A 15 -3.51 -0.01 13.50
N LEU A 16 -3.81 0.34 12.25
CA LEU A 16 -3.06 -0.07 11.05
C LEU A 16 -3.33 0.89 9.88
N ILE A 17 -2.27 1.23 9.14
CA ILE A 17 -2.38 1.93 7.84
C ILE A 17 -2.11 0.93 6.71
N VAL A 18 -3.00 0.84 5.73
CA VAL A 18 -2.82 0.02 4.52
C VAL A 18 -2.65 0.92 3.30
N MET A 19 -1.56 0.74 2.56
CA MET A 19 -1.28 1.51 1.34
C MET A 19 -1.02 0.59 0.14
N GLY A 20 -1.72 0.85 -0.97
CA GLY A 20 -1.37 0.27 -2.27
C GLY A 20 -0.21 1.05 -2.92
N THR A 21 0.66 0.35 -3.64
CA THR A 21 1.62 1.01 -4.54
C THR A 21 1.02 1.18 -5.94
N HIS A 22 1.24 2.34 -6.55
CA HIS A 22 0.74 2.60 -7.91
C HIS A 22 1.60 1.83 -8.91
N GLY A 23 1.05 0.77 -9.51
CA GLY A 23 1.63 0.04 -10.62
C GLY A 23 1.55 0.83 -11.93
N ARG A 24 2.09 2.06 -11.97
CA ARG A 24 2.27 2.80 -13.23
C ARG A 24 3.29 2.03 -14.08
N THR A 25 2.77 1.12 -14.90
CA THR A 25 3.38 0.56 -16.11
C THR A 25 4.92 0.52 -16.11
N GLY A 26 5.50 -0.61 -15.68
CA GLY A 26 6.81 -1.02 -16.18
C GLY A 26 8.06 -0.61 -15.40
N LEU A 27 7.97 -0.20 -14.12
CA LEU A 27 9.19 -0.15 -13.29
C LEU A 27 9.55 -1.57 -12.80
N PRO A 28 10.71 -2.12 -13.20
CA PRO A 28 11.06 -3.53 -13.00
C PRO A 28 11.41 -3.90 -11.55
N ARG A 29 11.39 -2.92 -10.62
CA ARG A 29 11.65 -3.10 -9.20
C ARG A 29 10.69 -2.21 -8.43
N VAL A 30 10.15 -2.75 -7.34
CA VAL A 30 9.19 -2.12 -6.43
C VAL A 30 9.80 -0.84 -5.83
N LEU A 31 9.77 0.27 -6.56
CA LEU A 31 10.11 1.56 -5.98
C LEU A 31 8.93 1.98 -5.11
N LEU A 32 9.16 1.98 -3.80
CA LEU A 32 8.25 2.52 -2.81
C LEU A 32 8.03 4.00 -3.14
N GLY A 33 6.79 4.40 -3.44
CA GLY A 33 6.50 5.79 -3.80
C GLY A 33 6.81 6.75 -2.65
N SER A 34 7.18 8.00 -2.95
CA SER A 34 7.58 9.01 -1.96
C SER A 34 6.57 9.22 -0.83
N VAL A 35 5.28 9.08 -1.13
CA VAL A 35 4.21 9.13 -0.11
C VAL A 35 4.28 7.93 0.83
N ALA A 36 4.35 6.72 0.27
CA ALA A 36 4.41 5.49 1.07
C ALA A 36 5.68 5.43 1.91
N GLU A 37 6.80 5.90 1.37
CA GLU A 37 8.07 6.01 2.08
C GLU A 37 8.01 6.99 3.26
N THR A 38 7.38 8.15 3.06
CA THR A 38 7.21 9.15 4.12
C THR A 38 6.29 8.62 5.23
N VAL A 39 5.21 7.92 4.88
CA VAL A 39 4.29 7.32 5.85
C VAL A 39 4.97 6.20 6.64
N LEU A 40 5.71 5.30 5.97
CA LEU A 40 6.45 4.22 6.63
C LEU A 40 7.45 4.73 7.67
N ARG A 41 8.09 5.88 7.42
CA ARG A 41 9.06 6.47 8.36
C ARG A 41 8.44 7.21 9.53
N ARG A 42 7.19 7.66 9.42
CA ARG A 42 6.58 8.62 10.37
C ARG A 42 5.32 8.10 11.06
N ALA A 43 4.76 6.98 10.62
CA ALA A 43 3.57 6.41 11.23
C ALA A 43 3.84 5.98 12.67
N SER A 44 2.89 6.30 13.55
CA SER A 44 2.83 5.84 14.95
C SER A 44 2.30 4.41 15.07
N VAL A 45 1.67 3.91 14.01
CA VAL A 45 1.07 2.57 13.93
C VAL A 45 1.69 1.74 12.81
N PRO A 46 1.56 0.40 12.84
CA PRO A 46 2.03 -0.46 11.77
C PRO A 46 1.52 -0.03 10.39
N VAL A 47 2.32 -0.28 9.36
CA VAL A 47 2.01 0.07 7.98
C VAL A 47 2.17 -1.16 7.08
N LEU A 48 1.09 -1.56 6.40
CA LEU A 48 1.09 -2.63 5.41
C LEU A 48 1.12 -2.04 4.01
N VAL A 49 2.17 -2.34 3.25
CA VAL A 49 2.27 -1.96 1.84
C VAL A 49 1.91 -3.15 0.96
N VAL A 50 0.89 -2.96 0.12
CA VAL A 50 0.40 -3.97 -0.82
C VAL A 50 0.91 -3.64 -2.23
N PRO A 51 1.83 -4.44 -2.80
CA PRO A 51 2.26 -4.25 -4.17
C PRO A 51 1.11 -4.45 -5.15
N ALA A 52 1.06 -3.64 -6.22
CA ALA A 52 0.19 -3.91 -7.35
C ALA A 52 0.59 -5.23 -8.03
N ARG A 53 -0.05 -6.34 -7.65
CA ARG A 53 -0.03 -7.56 -8.46
C ARG A 53 -1.05 -7.37 -9.57
N THR A 54 -0.62 -7.53 -10.82
CA THR A 54 -1.55 -7.88 -11.90
C THR A 54 -2.31 -9.11 -11.43
N ALA A 55 -3.62 -9.00 -11.26
CA ALA A 55 -4.46 -10.15 -10.96
C ALA A 55 -4.21 -11.19 -12.05
N ARG A 56 -3.61 -12.34 -11.71
CA ARG A 56 -3.78 -13.51 -12.56
C ARG A 56 -5.27 -13.82 -12.53
N ALA A 57 -5.89 -13.80 -13.72
CA ALA A 57 -7.30 -14.03 -13.91
C ALA A 57 -7.78 -15.23 -13.08
N ALA A 58 -8.83 -15.03 -12.30
CA ALA A 58 -9.55 -16.09 -11.62
C ALA A 58 -10.15 -17.04 -12.65
N GLY A 59 -9.39 -18.05 -13.09
CA GLY A 59 -9.80 -18.99 -14.13
C GLY A 59 -9.15 -20.37 -14.06
N GLN A 60 -8.44 -20.73 -12.97
CA GLN A 60 -7.77 -22.03 -12.86
C GLN A 60 -8.05 -22.79 -11.56
N LEU A 61 -9.27 -22.69 -11.01
CA LEU A 61 -9.71 -23.53 -9.88
C LEU A 61 -11.19 -23.97 -10.01
N VAL A 62 -11.63 -24.31 -11.23
CA VAL A 62 -12.82 -25.14 -11.45
C VAL A 62 -12.38 -26.31 -12.32
N GLY A 63 -11.85 -27.34 -11.69
CA GLY A 63 -11.35 -28.51 -12.40
C GLY A 63 -10.48 -29.40 -11.54
N ARG A 64 -11.03 -29.90 -10.42
CA ARG A 64 -10.74 -31.22 -9.85
C ARG A 64 -11.96 -31.68 -9.07
#